data_AF-A0AAX2GV76-F1
#
_entry.id   AF-A0AAX2GV76-F1
#
_cell.length_a   1.000
_cell.length_b   1.000
_cell.length_c   1.000
_cell.angle_alpha   90.00
_cell.angle_beta   90.00
_cell.angle_gamma   90.00
#
_symmetry.space_group_name_H-M   'P 1'
#
loop_
_entity.id
_entity.type
_entity.pdbx_description
1 polymer ?
#
loop_
_entity_poly.entity_id
_entity_poly.type
_entity_poly.pdbx_seq_one_letter_code
_entity_poly.pdbx_strand_id
1 'polypeptide(L)'
;MNNEMTICIAGKNNIAVTVAEYILKEYKEVTLIACCNATDNGKNGFQRSFKSFCTQHQVPVKKLEELYSISNLIFLSLEYDRIIRPSNFLTEKLYNIHFSYLPAYKGMYTSALPILNSETYTGVTLHKIDVGIDTGDIIAQKKIEILQDFSGQDLYLKYIEEGTKLVIENIENILNNKIIAIPQSSFQSSYYSKKTIDYTNLRIDTNKTAFEIQSQIRAFTFPAYQLPIIGGTKVYKSLITNVKTDKKAGTIISETDFELCIATIDYDLILYKDLRDVLFASAKDGNIEVLHKFIEEDYDIHQRSKEGWDIAMIAAYNGKYTYLEYLLNEKGWDINVVNNNGTTLLMYLMTDAATNNHILSLKNFIDTYKPILHQKDYYGNDVFYYAEKYKNEKVIKLLKKYLK
;
A
#
# COMPACT_ATOMS: atom_id res chain seq x y z
N MET A 1 39.85 0.86 -16.09
CA MET A 1 38.40 1.13 -16.02
C MET A 1 38.04 1.08 -14.56
N ASN A 2 37.57 2.18 -13.97
CA ASN A 2 37.14 2.16 -12.58
C ASN A 2 36.09 1.06 -12.42
N ASN A 3 36.36 0.10 -11.54
CA ASN A 3 35.47 -1.02 -11.24
C ASN A 3 34.33 -0.50 -10.36
N GLU A 4 33.55 0.45 -10.86
CA GLU A 4 32.42 1.04 -10.14
C GLU A 4 31.37 -0.04 -9.88
N MET A 5 31.06 -0.22 -8.59
CA MET A 5 30.07 -1.19 -8.15
C MET A 5 28.71 -0.81 -8.72
N THR A 6 28.03 -1.75 -9.38
CA THR A 6 26.72 -1.53 -9.98
C THR A 6 25.69 -2.38 -9.25
N ILE A 7 24.63 -1.75 -8.73
CA ILE A 7 23.47 -2.46 -8.17
C ILE A 7 22.25 -2.24 -9.07
N CYS A 8 21.57 -3.32 -9.42
CA CYS A 8 20.26 -3.27 -10.04
C CYS A 8 19.18 -3.56 -9.00
N ILE A 9 18.26 -2.61 -8.86
CA ILE A 9 16.98 -2.85 -8.20
C ILE A 9 15.99 -3.31 -9.28
N ALA A 10 15.54 -4.55 -9.19
CA ALA A 10 14.55 -5.12 -10.09
C ALA A 10 13.22 -5.28 -9.34
N GLY A 11 12.15 -4.59 -9.76
CA GLY A 11 10.94 -4.60 -8.96
C GLY A 11 9.93 -3.50 -9.22
N LYS A 12 9.11 -3.27 -8.20
CA LYS A 12 8.01 -2.29 -8.18
C LYS A 12 7.70 -1.81 -6.75
N ASN A 13 6.73 -0.90 -6.67
CA ASN A 13 6.07 -0.48 -5.43
C ASN A 13 7.01 0.25 -4.45
N ASN A 14 6.48 0.60 -3.26
CA ASN A 14 7.21 1.43 -2.31
C ASN A 14 8.52 0.79 -1.84
N ILE A 15 8.59 -0.55 -1.74
CA ILE A 15 9.84 -1.24 -1.37
C ILE A 15 10.98 -0.96 -2.34
N ALA A 16 10.73 -1.06 -3.66
CA ALA A 16 11.75 -0.76 -4.66
C ALA A 16 12.13 0.73 -4.65
N VAL A 17 11.12 1.61 -4.53
CA VAL A 17 11.33 3.06 -4.50
C VAL A 17 12.14 3.48 -3.28
N THR A 18 11.73 3.08 -2.08
CA THR A 18 12.38 3.50 -0.82
C THR A 18 13.79 2.92 -0.68
N VAL A 19 14.02 1.67 -1.10
CA VAL A 19 15.38 1.11 -1.13
C VAL A 19 16.26 1.87 -2.12
N ALA A 20 15.75 2.19 -3.32
CA ALA A 20 16.49 2.97 -4.30
C ALA A 20 16.79 4.41 -3.81
N GLU A 21 15.83 5.06 -3.16
CA GLU A 21 16.00 6.36 -2.50
C GLU A 21 17.11 6.32 -1.46
N TYR A 22 17.12 5.28 -0.61
CA TYR A 22 18.15 5.07 0.40
C TYR A 22 19.54 4.89 -0.23
N ILE A 23 19.64 4.07 -1.29
CA ILE A 23 20.91 3.84 -2.00
C ILE A 23 21.45 5.15 -2.60
N LEU A 24 20.62 5.90 -3.33
CA LEU A 24 21.05 7.16 -3.95
C LEU A 24 21.49 8.20 -2.92
N LYS A 25 20.92 8.16 -1.72
CA LYS A 25 21.23 9.11 -0.65
C LYS A 25 22.52 8.76 0.07
N GLU A 26 22.67 7.50 0.47
CA GLU A 26 23.72 7.06 1.40
C GLU A 26 24.95 6.44 0.71
N TYR A 27 24.82 5.92 -0.52
CA TYR A 27 25.90 5.22 -1.25
C TYR A 27 26.18 5.86 -2.61
N LYS A 28 26.74 7.08 -2.61
CA LYS A 28 26.94 7.92 -3.81
C LYS A 28 27.97 7.35 -4.80
N GLU A 29 28.84 6.46 -4.32
CA GLU A 29 29.85 5.75 -5.09
C GLU A 29 29.30 4.51 -5.82
N VAL A 30 28.07 4.10 -5.50
CA VAL A 30 27.42 2.95 -6.12
C VAL A 30 26.59 3.42 -7.31
N THR A 31 26.82 2.80 -8.48
CA THR A 31 25.98 3.02 -9.66
C THR A 31 24.67 2.27 -9.50
N LEU A 32 23.56 2.99 -9.34
CA LEU A 32 22.21 2.43 -9.32
C LEU A 32 21.63 2.34 -10.74
N ILE A 33 21.15 1.15 -11.11
CA ILE A 33 20.30 0.92 -12.29
C ILE A 33 19.00 0.22 -11.87
N ALA A 34 17.99 0.25 -12.75
CA ALA A 34 16.67 -0.29 -12.45
C ALA A 34 16.19 -1.31 -13.50
N CYS A 35 15.41 -2.29 -13.07
CA CYS A 35 14.65 -3.17 -13.94
C CYS A 35 13.19 -3.22 -13.49
N CYS A 36 12.32 -2.44 -14.13
CA CYS A 36 10.93 -2.31 -13.69
C CYS A 36 10.07 -3.49 -14.15
N ASN A 37 9.05 -3.84 -13.36
CA ASN A 37 8.03 -4.81 -13.75
C ASN A 37 7.28 -4.36 -15.02
N ALA A 38 6.78 -5.31 -15.80
CA ALA A 38 6.09 -5.03 -17.06
C ALA A 38 4.78 -4.25 -16.86
N THR A 39 4.12 -4.46 -15.72
CA THR A 39 2.86 -3.80 -15.38
C THR A 39 3.04 -2.39 -14.82
N ASP A 40 4.28 -1.94 -14.55
CA ASP A 40 4.53 -0.57 -14.09
C ASP A 40 4.44 0.42 -15.27
N ASN A 41 3.33 1.14 -15.32
CA ASN A 41 3.01 2.09 -16.38
C ASN A 41 3.48 3.53 -16.08
N GLY A 42 4.25 3.75 -15.01
CA GLY A 42 4.73 5.09 -14.65
C GLY A 42 3.73 5.93 -13.85
N LYS A 43 2.61 5.37 -13.38
CA LYS A 43 1.61 6.07 -12.57
C LYS A 43 1.58 5.52 -11.15
N ASN A 44 1.54 6.40 -10.15
CA ASN A 44 1.36 6.00 -8.77
C ASN A 44 -0.09 5.51 -8.56
N GLY A 45 -0.23 4.40 -7.84
CA GLY A 45 -1.48 3.96 -7.24
C GLY A 45 -1.36 4.00 -5.72
N PHE A 46 -2.00 3.06 -5.02
CA PHE A 46 -1.79 2.89 -3.57
C PHE A 46 -0.32 2.53 -3.21
N GLN A 47 0.50 2.24 -4.22
CA GLN A 47 1.95 2.14 -4.17
C GLN A 47 2.55 3.06 -5.25
N ARG A 48 3.74 3.61 -4.96
CA ARG A 48 4.49 4.44 -5.90
C ARG A 48 4.98 3.61 -7.09
N SER A 49 5.00 4.23 -8.27
CA SER A 49 5.60 3.66 -9.46
C SER A 49 7.11 3.75 -9.39
N PHE A 50 7.78 2.60 -9.45
CA PHE A 50 9.24 2.56 -9.46
C PHE A 50 9.78 3.13 -10.77
N LYS A 51 9.08 2.90 -11.89
CA LYS A 51 9.41 3.51 -13.18
C LYS A 51 9.33 5.04 -13.16
N SER A 52 8.29 5.59 -12.53
CA SER A 52 8.14 7.05 -12.36
C SER A 52 9.30 7.61 -11.53
N PHE A 53 9.60 6.95 -10.42
CA PHE A 53 10.75 7.29 -9.58
C PHE A 53 12.07 7.30 -10.37
N CYS A 54 12.38 6.23 -11.12
CA CYS A 54 13.60 6.16 -11.91
C CYS A 54 13.70 7.29 -12.94
N THR A 55 12.58 7.66 -13.56
CA THR A 55 12.53 8.77 -14.53
C THR A 55 12.87 10.10 -13.86
N GLN A 56 12.28 10.38 -12.70
CA GLN A 56 12.50 11.61 -11.94
C GLN A 56 13.94 11.73 -11.43
N HIS A 57 14.53 10.63 -10.97
CA HIS A 57 15.87 10.58 -10.40
C HIS A 57 16.96 10.24 -11.43
N GLN A 58 16.61 10.16 -12.72
CA GLN A 58 17.53 9.84 -13.82
C GLN A 58 18.28 8.51 -13.62
N VAL A 59 17.64 7.55 -12.95
CA VAL A 59 18.16 6.19 -12.78
C VAL A 59 17.99 5.43 -14.09
N PRO A 60 19.06 4.89 -14.70
CA PRO A 60 18.95 4.15 -15.96
C PRO A 60 18.08 2.89 -15.80
N VAL A 61 17.04 2.77 -16.61
CA VAL A 61 16.18 1.58 -16.66
C VAL A 61 16.68 0.64 -17.76
N LYS A 62 16.89 -0.63 -17.40
CA LYS A 62 17.42 -1.69 -18.25
C LYS A 62 16.43 -2.84 -18.36
N LYS A 63 16.40 -3.52 -19.52
CA LYS A 63 15.73 -4.81 -19.64
C LYS A 63 16.55 -5.89 -18.94
N LEU A 64 15.89 -6.94 -18.46
CA LEU A 64 16.55 -8.05 -17.76
C LEU A 64 17.72 -8.63 -18.57
N GLU A 65 17.54 -8.77 -19.89
CA GLU A 65 18.53 -9.33 -20.79
C GLU A 65 19.81 -8.49 -20.89
N GLU A 66 19.72 -7.17 -20.69
CA GLU A 66 20.88 -6.27 -20.67
C GLU A 66 21.70 -6.42 -19.39
N LEU A 67 21.13 -6.97 -18.32
CA LEU A 67 21.79 -7.14 -17.02
C LEU A 67 22.74 -8.33 -17.00
N TYR A 68 22.45 -9.35 -17.81
CA TYR A 68 23.19 -10.61 -17.87
C TYR A 68 24.69 -10.43 -18.13
N SER A 69 25.05 -9.44 -18.95
CA SER A 69 26.44 -9.17 -19.36
C SER A 69 27.22 -8.23 -18.43
N ILE A 70 26.63 -7.77 -17.31
CA ILE A 70 27.30 -6.84 -16.39
C ILE A 70 28.06 -7.65 -15.32
N SER A 71 29.39 -7.70 -15.41
CA SER A 71 30.24 -8.53 -14.54
C SER A 71 30.23 -8.13 -13.06
N ASN A 72 30.27 -6.82 -12.76
CA ASN A 72 30.28 -6.29 -11.38
C ASN A 72 28.88 -6.02 -10.83
N LEU A 73 27.86 -6.71 -11.35
CA LEU A 73 26.47 -6.49 -10.96
C LEU A 73 26.16 -7.13 -9.60
N ILE A 74 25.41 -6.40 -8.78
CA ILE A 74 24.57 -6.92 -7.72
C ILE A 74 23.13 -6.82 -8.20
N PHE A 75 22.39 -7.92 -8.20
CA PHE A 75 20.98 -7.95 -8.57
C PHE A 75 20.14 -8.14 -7.31
N LEU A 76 19.21 -7.21 -7.05
CA LEU A 76 18.30 -7.28 -5.91
C LEU A 76 16.85 -7.18 -6.42
N SER A 77 16.14 -8.29 -6.33
CA SER A 77 14.72 -8.42 -6.65
C SER A 77 13.85 -7.97 -5.48
N LEU A 78 12.96 -7.01 -5.75
CA LEU A 78 12.00 -6.45 -4.79
C LEU A 78 10.60 -6.49 -5.43
N GLU A 79 9.86 -7.57 -5.20
CA GLU A 79 8.54 -7.82 -5.83
C GLU A 79 8.60 -7.91 -7.38
N TYR A 80 9.68 -8.48 -7.93
CA TYR A 80 9.89 -8.61 -9.37
C TYR A 80 8.98 -9.67 -10.01
N ASP A 81 8.55 -9.44 -11.25
CA ASP A 81 7.51 -10.25 -11.92
C ASP A 81 8.03 -11.31 -12.92
N ARG A 82 9.35 -11.41 -13.11
CA ARG A 82 9.96 -12.38 -14.03
C ARG A 82 10.80 -13.41 -13.28
N ILE A 83 10.72 -14.65 -13.76
CA ILE A 83 11.61 -15.72 -13.31
C ILE A 83 13.05 -15.37 -13.71
N ILE A 84 13.93 -15.37 -12.72
CA ILE A 84 15.36 -15.16 -12.88
C ILE A 84 16.03 -16.52 -13.11
N ARG A 85 16.91 -16.59 -14.11
CA ARG A 85 17.75 -17.77 -14.35
C ARG A 85 19.19 -17.41 -14.01
N PRO A 86 19.73 -17.85 -12.85
CA PRO A 86 21.06 -17.48 -12.42
C PRO A 86 22.16 -17.74 -13.46
N SER A 87 22.05 -18.84 -14.21
CA SER A 87 22.98 -19.23 -15.27
C SER A 87 23.14 -18.21 -16.40
N ASN A 88 22.21 -17.25 -16.53
CA ASN A 88 22.30 -16.21 -17.54
C ASN A 88 23.19 -15.03 -17.09
N PHE A 89 23.46 -14.88 -15.79
CA PHE A 89 24.24 -13.76 -15.26
C PHE A 89 25.74 -14.10 -15.20
N LEU A 90 26.60 -13.12 -15.44
CA LEU A 90 28.04 -13.22 -15.18
C LEU A 90 28.41 -13.12 -13.68
N THR A 91 27.43 -12.83 -12.82
CA THR A 91 27.58 -12.64 -11.38
C THR A 91 26.72 -13.65 -10.62
N GLU A 92 27.17 -14.05 -9.43
CA GLU A 92 26.41 -14.88 -8.49
C GLU A 92 25.70 -14.05 -7.41
N LYS A 93 25.88 -12.72 -7.41
CA LYS A 93 25.30 -11.80 -6.42
C LYS A 93 23.84 -11.48 -6.74
N LEU A 94 22.99 -12.49 -6.63
CA LEU A 94 21.56 -12.44 -6.95
C LEU A 94 20.73 -12.65 -5.69
N TYR A 95 19.95 -11.63 -5.31
CA TYR A 95 19.22 -11.59 -4.04
C TYR A 95 17.74 -11.24 -4.27
N ASN A 96 16.87 -11.72 -3.39
CA ASN A 96 15.44 -11.45 -3.43
C ASN A 96 14.90 -11.20 -2.03
N ILE A 97 13.96 -10.26 -1.91
CA ILE A 97 13.05 -10.21 -0.78
C ILE A 97 11.78 -10.99 -1.15
N HIS A 98 11.40 -11.95 -0.31
CA HIS A 98 10.13 -12.67 -0.44
C HIS A 98 9.23 -12.38 0.75
N PHE A 99 7.95 -12.18 0.49
CA PHE A 99 6.94 -11.83 1.49
C PHE A 99 6.36 -13.06 2.18
N SER A 100 7.23 -13.84 2.82
CA SER A 100 6.84 -14.88 3.78
C SER A 100 7.99 -15.17 4.75
N TYR A 101 7.70 -15.91 5.82
CA TYR A 101 8.72 -16.52 6.66
C TYR A 101 9.13 -17.88 6.07
N LEU A 102 10.03 -17.85 5.07
CA LEU A 102 10.52 -19.05 4.41
C LEU A 102 11.06 -20.08 5.42
N PRO A 103 10.85 -21.38 5.20
CA PRO A 103 10.47 -22.01 3.92
C PRO A 103 8.96 -22.06 3.62
N ALA A 104 8.09 -21.57 4.50
CA ALA A 104 6.64 -21.57 4.29
C ALA A 104 6.22 -20.51 3.26
N TYR A 105 5.11 -20.75 2.55
CA TYR A 105 4.44 -19.81 1.64
C TYR A 105 5.33 -19.28 0.49
N LYS A 106 6.08 -20.17 -0.17
CA LYS A 106 6.72 -19.86 -1.47
C LYS A 106 5.67 -19.50 -2.53
N GLY A 107 6.03 -18.64 -3.46
CA GLY A 107 5.18 -18.27 -4.60
C GLY A 107 4.18 -17.16 -4.30
N MET A 108 2.91 -17.39 -4.61
CA MET A 108 1.92 -16.33 -4.81
C MET A 108 1.01 -16.08 -3.61
N TYR A 109 0.41 -14.88 -3.57
CA TYR A 109 -0.72 -14.51 -2.69
C TYR A 109 -0.44 -14.64 -1.19
N THR A 110 0.78 -14.35 -0.78
CA THR A 110 1.23 -14.45 0.62
C THR A 110 0.56 -13.44 1.56
N SER A 111 -0.16 -12.45 1.03
CA SER A 111 -1.00 -11.55 1.83
C SER A 111 -2.41 -12.09 2.09
N ALA A 112 -2.84 -13.15 1.39
CA ALA A 112 -4.15 -13.77 1.58
C ALA A 112 -4.02 -15.16 2.23
N LEU A 113 -3.09 -16.00 1.76
CA LEU A 113 -3.02 -17.40 2.16
C LEU A 113 -2.71 -17.63 3.64
N PRO A 114 -1.78 -16.91 4.29
CA PRO A 114 -1.59 -17.05 5.74
C PRO A 114 -2.85 -16.71 6.55
N ILE A 115 -3.62 -15.70 6.11
CA ILE A 115 -4.89 -15.33 6.76
C ILE A 115 -5.93 -16.44 6.56
N LEU A 116 -6.07 -16.96 5.33
CA LEU A 116 -6.98 -18.07 5.03
C LEU A 116 -6.65 -19.34 5.83
N ASN A 117 -5.36 -19.62 5.99
CA ASN A 117 -4.87 -20.77 6.74
C ASN A 117 -4.82 -20.53 8.25
N SER A 118 -5.33 -19.40 8.72
CA SER A 118 -5.41 -19.05 10.15
C SER A 118 -4.04 -19.02 10.85
N GLU A 119 -3.01 -18.62 10.11
CA GLU A 119 -1.68 -18.43 10.67
C GLU A 119 -1.69 -17.26 11.66
N THR A 120 -0.94 -17.42 12.75
CA THR A 120 -0.73 -16.34 13.73
C THR A 120 0.47 -15.47 13.37
N TYR A 121 1.30 -15.92 12.43
CA TYR A 121 2.45 -15.17 11.96
C TYR A 121 2.83 -15.52 10.52
N THR A 122 3.61 -14.63 9.92
CA THR A 122 4.31 -14.80 8.66
C THR A 122 5.64 -14.05 8.78
N GLY A 123 6.18 -13.50 7.71
CA GLY A 123 7.39 -12.70 7.74
C GLY A 123 7.81 -12.19 6.39
N VAL A 124 9.00 -11.61 6.36
CA VAL A 124 9.74 -11.30 5.13
C VAL A 124 11.09 -11.98 5.20
N THR A 125 11.58 -12.42 4.04
CA THR A 125 12.84 -13.16 3.94
C THR A 125 13.71 -12.60 2.83
N LEU A 126 14.91 -12.15 3.18
CA LEU A 126 15.97 -11.87 2.23
C LEU A 126 16.72 -13.17 1.96
N HIS A 127 16.84 -13.58 0.71
CA HIS A 127 17.49 -14.84 0.33
C HIS A 127 18.22 -14.72 -1.01
N LYS A 128 19.08 -15.71 -1.32
CA LYS A 128 19.70 -15.85 -2.64
C LYS A 128 18.69 -16.32 -3.67
N ILE A 129 18.87 -15.91 -4.93
CA ILE A 129 18.12 -16.43 -6.06
C ILE A 129 18.83 -17.67 -6.59
N ASP A 130 18.10 -18.78 -6.69
CA ASP A 130 18.54 -20.02 -7.36
C ASP A 130 17.64 -20.33 -8.57
N VAL A 131 17.66 -21.57 -9.07
CA VAL A 131 16.85 -21.99 -10.22
C VAL A 131 15.36 -22.21 -9.89
N GLY A 132 15.01 -22.29 -8.60
CA GLY A 132 13.65 -22.55 -8.17
C GLY A 132 12.88 -21.26 -7.85
N ILE A 133 11.69 -21.42 -7.27
CA ILE A 133 10.83 -20.31 -6.86
C ILE A 133 10.96 -20.18 -5.33
N ASP A 134 11.61 -19.11 -4.89
CA ASP A 134 11.82 -18.78 -3.48
C ASP A 134 12.53 -19.89 -2.68
N THR A 135 13.44 -20.64 -3.31
CA THR A 135 14.13 -21.82 -2.73
C THR A 135 15.55 -21.57 -2.26
N GLY A 136 16.20 -20.50 -2.73
CA GLY A 136 17.60 -20.25 -2.41
C GLY A 136 17.86 -19.94 -0.94
N ASP A 137 19.14 -20.01 -0.55
CA ASP A 137 19.59 -19.89 0.83
C ASP A 137 19.16 -18.57 1.48
N ILE A 138 18.69 -18.67 2.72
CA ILE A 138 18.20 -17.56 3.54
C ILE A 138 19.38 -16.75 4.06
N ILE A 139 19.29 -15.42 3.91
CA ILE A 139 20.28 -14.45 4.41
C ILE A 139 19.80 -13.83 5.72
N ALA A 140 18.57 -13.33 5.71
CA ALA A 140 17.97 -12.69 6.87
C ALA A 140 16.45 -12.83 6.81
N GLN A 141 15.79 -12.84 7.96
CA GLN A 141 14.33 -12.93 8.06
C GLN A 141 13.81 -12.04 9.17
N LYS A 142 12.60 -11.53 8.98
CA LYS A 142 11.84 -10.84 10.02
C LYS A 142 10.48 -11.50 10.16
N LYS A 143 10.15 -11.95 11.37
CA LYS A 143 8.82 -12.48 11.70
C LYS A 143 7.82 -11.34 11.84
N ILE A 144 6.62 -11.52 11.31
CA ILE A 144 5.50 -10.58 11.37
C ILE A 144 4.33 -11.30 12.04
N GLU A 145 3.80 -10.74 13.12
CA GLU A 145 2.56 -11.21 13.74
C GLU A 145 1.36 -10.81 12.87
N ILE A 146 0.43 -11.75 12.67
CA ILE A 146 -0.81 -11.49 11.93
C ILE A 146 -1.89 -11.14 12.95
N LEU A 147 -2.18 -9.85 13.10
CA LEU A 147 -3.23 -9.37 14.01
C LEU A 147 -4.61 -9.83 13.54
N GLN A 148 -5.56 -9.94 14.46
CA GLN A 148 -6.91 -10.46 14.17
C GLN A 148 -7.73 -9.56 13.25
N ASP A 149 -7.41 -8.28 13.19
CA ASP A 149 -8.06 -7.27 12.34
C ASP A 149 -7.35 -7.05 11.00
N PHE A 150 -6.16 -7.64 10.79
CA PHE A 150 -5.45 -7.51 9.52
C PHE A 150 -6.29 -8.04 8.37
N SER A 151 -6.51 -7.17 7.37
CA SER A 151 -6.91 -7.55 6.03
C SER A 151 -5.71 -7.97 5.18
N GLY A 152 -5.98 -8.50 3.99
CA GLY A 152 -4.95 -8.79 3.00
C GLY A 152 -4.16 -7.54 2.59
N GLN A 153 -4.81 -6.37 2.55
CA GLN A 153 -4.11 -5.11 2.29
C GLN A 153 -3.19 -4.72 3.46
N ASP A 154 -3.64 -4.84 4.70
CA ASP A 154 -2.85 -4.47 5.87
C ASP A 154 -1.59 -5.34 5.98
N LEU A 155 -1.75 -6.65 5.77
CA LEU A 155 -0.62 -7.58 5.76
C LEU A 155 0.36 -7.27 4.63
N TYR A 156 -0.14 -6.92 3.43
CA TYR A 156 0.70 -6.47 2.33
C TYR A 156 1.49 -5.20 2.66
N LEU A 157 0.84 -4.19 3.26
CA LEU A 157 1.52 -2.96 3.68
C LEU A 157 2.57 -3.26 4.75
N LYS A 158 2.30 -4.20 5.67
CA LYS A 158 3.27 -4.64 6.67
C LYS A 158 4.47 -5.35 6.04
N TYR A 159 4.26 -6.16 5.00
CA TYR A 159 5.36 -6.75 4.23
C TYR A 159 6.23 -5.70 3.55
N ILE A 160 5.61 -4.68 2.93
CA ILE A 160 6.36 -3.57 2.32
C ILE A 160 7.21 -2.86 3.37
N GLU A 161 6.65 -2.56 4.54
CA GLU A 161 7.37 -1.91 5.63
C GLU A 161 8.56 -2.75 6.12
N GLU A 162 8.30 -3.98 6.57
CA GLU A 162 9.32 -4.82 7.20
C GLU A 162 10.32 -5.36 6.17
N GLY A 163 9.90 -5.62 4.94
CA GLY A 163 10.78 -6.01 3.83
C GLY A 163 11.75 -4.89 3.46
N THR A 164 11.27 -3.65 3.40
CA THR A 164 12.12 -2.47 3.18
C THR A 164 13.17 -2.32 4.29
N LYS A 165 12.75 -2.41 5.56
CA LYS A 165 13.66 -2.36 6.71
C LYS A 165 14.72 -3.45 6.63
N LEU A 166 14.31 -4.70 6.39
CA LEU A 166 15.21 -5.85 6.33
C LEU A 166 16.27 -5.69 5.22
N VAL A 167 15.88 -5.17 4.06
CA VAL A 167 16.82 -4.87 2.97
C VAL A 167 17.78 -3.76 3.38
N ILE A 168 17.29 -2.64 3.93
CA ILE A 168 18.14 -1.52 4.38
C ILE A 168 19.14 -1.98 5.45
N GLU A 169 18.71 -2.79 6.42
CA GLU A 169 19.58 -3.34 7.47
C GLU A 169 20.71 -4.23 6.92
N ASN A 170 20.53 -4.81 5.73
CA ASN A 170 21.49 -5.74 5.12
C ASN A 170 22.20 -5.17 3.89
N ILE A 171 21.85 -3.96 3.42
CA ILE A 171 22.35 -3.43 2.14
C ILE A 171 23.87 -3.24 2.15
N GLU A 172 24.45 -2.79 3.27
CA GLU A 172 25.90 -2.64 3.40
C GLU A 172 26.62 -4.00 3.24
N ASN A 173 26.06 -5.06 3.82
CA ASN A 173 26.62 -6.42 3.70
C ASN A 173 26.48 -6.95 2.27
N ILE A 174 25.38 -6.64 1.59
CA ILE A 174 25.15 -6.99 0.18
C ILE A 174 26.21 -6.32 -0.70
N LEU A 175 26.40 -5.01 -0.55
CA LEU A 175 27.36 -4.21 -1.31
C LEU A 175 28.80 -4.71 -1.09
N ASN A 176 29.17 -4.96 0.17
CA ASN A 176 30.52 -5.38 0.54
C ASN A 176 30.79 -6.88 0.42
N ASN A 177 29.85 -7.67 -0.11
CA ASN A 177 29.96 -9.12 -0.26
C ASN A 177 30.26 -9.86 1.07
N LYS A 178 29.64 -9.41 2.17
CA LYS A 178 29.79 -9.97 3.53
C LYS A 178 28.59 -10.81 3.97
N ILE A 179 27.81 -11.29 3.01
CA ILE A 179 26.57 -12.03 3.25
C ILE A 179 26.88 -13.46 3.69
N ILE A 180 26.23 -13.88 4.77
CA ILE A 180 26.16 -15.28 5.20
C ILE A 180 24.76 -15.80 4.86
N ALA A 181 24.67 -16.97 4.25
CA ALA A 181 23.40 -17.57 3.86
C ALA A 181 23.32 -19.02 4.32
N ILE A 182 22.11 -19.46 4.68
CA ILE A 182 21.83 -20.79 5.24
C ILE A 182 20.80 -21.48 4.33
N PRO A 183 21.04 -22.74 3.91
CA PRO A 183 20.07 -23.50 3.12
C PRO A 183 18.70 -23.61 3.79
N GLN A 184 17.64 -23.53 2.99
CA GLN A 184 16.29 -23.70 3.50
C GLN A 184 16.04 -25.13 3.98
N SER A 185 15.33 -25.26 5.10
CA SER A 185 14.83 -26.55 5.57
C SER A 185 13.72 -27.07 4.65
N SER A 186 13.66 -28.39 4.47
CA SER A 186 12.51 -29.05 3.84
C SER A 186 11.29 -29.14 4.77
N PHE A 187 11.51 -29.05 6.08
CA PHE A 187 10.45 -29.06 7.08
C PHE A 187 9.59 -27.80 6.98
N GLN A 188 8.26 -27.96 6.98
CA GLN A 188 7.28 -26.87 6.84
C GLN A 188 7.42 -26.04 5.54
N SER A 189 8.14 -26.55 4.54
CA SER A 189 8.16 -25.92 3.22
C SER A 189 6.80 -26.06 2.55
N SER A 190 6.24 -24.95 2.07
CA SER A 190 4.97 -24.93 1.32
C SER A 190 5.07 -23.97 0.13
N TYR A 191 4.28 -24.24 -0.92
CA TYR A 191 4.29 -23.48 -2.17
C TYR A 191 2.87 -23.32 -2.69
N TYR A 192 2.56 -22.12 -3.19
CA TYR A 192 1.28 -21.82 -3.81
C TYR A 192 1.48 -21.11 -5.15
N SER A 193 0.83 -21.64 -6.19
CA SER A 193 0.87 -21.06 -7.53
C SER A 193 -0.20 -19.99 -7.72
N LYS A 194 -0.15 -19.25 -8.84
CA LYS A 194 -1.21 -18.31 -9.24
C LYS A 194 -2.59 -18.96 -9.43
N LYS A 195 -2.67 -20.30 -9.58
CA LYS A 195 -3.94 -21.03 -9.74
C LYS A 195 -4.63 -21.30 -8.41
N THR A 196 -3.97 -21.05 -7.28
CA THR A 196 -4.49 -21.34 -5.94
C THR A 196 -5.71 -20.47 -5.61
N ILE A 197 -5.71 -19.21 -6.05
CA ILE A 197 -6.81 -18.27 -5.86
C ILE A 197 -7.15 -17.68 -7.22
N ASP A 198 -8.40 -17.83 -7.65
CA ASP A 198 -8.94 -17.17 -8.83
C ASP A 198 -9.65 -15.87 -8.42
N TYR A 199 -8.92 -14.76 -8.43
CA TYR A 199 -9.49 -13.44 -8.14
C TYR A 199 -10.54 -12.97 -9.17
N THR A 200 -10.62 -13.59 -10.36
CA THR A 200 -11.60 -13.20 -11.39
C THR A 200 -13.00 -13.74 -11.13
N ASN A 201 -13.10 -14.84 -10.38
CA ASN A 201 -14.36 -15.48 -9.97
C ASN A 201 -14.33 -15.77 -8.46
N LEU A 202 -13.88 -14.78 -7.69
CA LEU A 202 -13.78 -14.89 -6.25
C LEU A 202 -15.16 -15.06 -5.61
N ARG A 203 -15.32 -16.09 -4.77
CA ARG A 203 -16.56 -16.37 -4.03
C ARG A 203 -16.22 -16.68 -2.58
N ILE A 204 -16.99 -16.09 -1.67
CA ILE A 204 -16.93 -16.45 -0.25
C ILE A 204 -17.78 -17.70 -0.04
N ASP A 205 -17.16 -18.75 0.49
CA ASP A 205 -17.89 -19.93 0.94
C ASP A 205 -18.53 -19.61 2.29
N THR A 206 -19.83 -19.36 2.27
CA THR A 206 -20.64 -19.05 3.46
C THR A 206 -21.16 -20.31 4.16
N ASN A 207 -20.89 -21.51 3.62
CA ASN A 207 -21.21 -22.77 4.27
C ASN A 207 -20.03 -23.24 5.14
N LYS A 208 -19.61 -22.36 6.05
CA LYS A 208 -18.38 -22.45 6.86
C LYS A 208 -18.62 -21.92 8.27
N THR A 209 -17.66 -22.12 9.18
CA THR A 209 -17.71 -21.46 10.50
C THR A 209 -17.57 -19.95 10.36
N ALA A 210 -18.07 -19.18 11.33
CA ALA A 210 -17.96 -17.74 11.37
C ALA A 210 -16.49 -17.28 11.28
N PHE A 211 -15.59 -18.01 11.93
CA PHE A 211 -14.15 -17.76 11.87
C PHE A 211 -13.57 -17.99 10.47
N GLU A 212 -13.89 -19.09 9.79
CA GLU A 212 -13.44 -19.34 8.42
C GLU A 212 -14.00 -18.31 7.43
N ILE A 213 -15.26 -17.88 7.60
CA ILE A 213 -15.85 -16.82 6.76
C ILE A 213 -15.17 -15.48 7.03
N GLN A 214 -14.93 -15.14 8.30
CA GLN A 214 -14.19 -13.93 8.68
C GLN A 214 -12.77 -13.94 8.10
N SER A 215 -12.06 -15.07 8.14
CA SER A 215 -10.73 -15.23 7.52
C SER A 215 -10.78 -15.03 6.00
N GLN A 216 -11.80 -15.55 5.31
CA GLN A 216 -12.02 -15.28 3.88
C GLN A 216 -12.26 -13.78 3.61
N ILE A 217 -13.11 -13.14 4.40
CA ILE A 217 -13.37 -11.69 4.27
C ILE A 217 -12.09 -10.91 4.44
N ARG A 218 -11.36 -11.14 5.53
CA ARG A 218 -10.08 -10.48 5.82
C ARG A 218 -9.06 -10.69 4.71
N ALA A 219 -8.84 -11.93 4.29
CA ALA A 219 -7.86 -12.27 3.26
C ALA A 219 -8.15 -11.61 1.92
N PHE A 220 -9.42 -11.38 1.60
CA PHE A 220 -9.86 -10.83 0.32
C PHE A 220 -10.25 -9.35 0.36
N THR A 221 -10.30 -8.73 1.53
CA THR A 221 -10.37 -7.28 1.69
C THR A 221 -9.04 -6.68 1.25
N PHE A 222 -9.02 -6.18 0.01
CA PHE A 222 -7.92 -5.40 -0.53
C PHE A 222 -8.48 -4.31 -1.45
N PRO A 223 -9.03 -3.21 -0.91
CA PRO A 223 -9.70 -2.13 -1.64
C PRO A 223 -9.07 -1.65 -2.96
N ALA A 224 -7.74 -1.65 -3.08
CA ALA A 224 -7.04 -1.28 -4.31
C ALA A 224 -7.31 -2.26 -5.48
N TYR A 225 -7.68 -3.50 -5.18
CA TYR A 225 -8.04 -4.55 -6.14
C TYR A 225 -9.53 -4.90 -6.06
N GLN A 226 -9.99 -5.39 -4.90
CA GLN A 226 -11.38 -5.80 -4.70
C GLN A 226 -11.80 -5.77 -3.23
N LEU A 227 -13.10 -5.88 -3.01
CA LEU A 227 -13.69 -6.28 -1.74
C LEU A 227 -14.51 -7.56 -1.94
N PRO A 228 -14.59 -8.43 -0.91
CA PRO A 228 -15.46 -9.60 -0.96
C PRO A 228 -16.93 -9.19 -1.11
N ILE A 229 -17.70 -9.99 -1.84
CA ILE A 229 -19.13 -9.78 -2.06
C ILE A 229 -19.91 -10.95 -1.47
N ILE A 230 -20.88 -10.66 -0.61
CA ILE A 230 -21.77 -11.64 0.02
C ILE A 230 -23.20 -11.14 -0.16
N GLY A 231 -24.09 -11.98 -0.70
CA GLY A 231 -25.48 -11.59 -0.95
C GLY A 231 -25.66 -10.43 -1.94
N GLY A 232 -24.68 -10.18 -2.82
CA GLY A 232 -24.67 -9.03 -3.74
C GLY A 232 -24.09 -7.74 -3.13
N THR A 233 -23.74 -7.76 -1.85
CA THR A 233 -23.21 -6.60 -1.12
C THR A 233 -21.70 -6.72 -0.94
N LYS A 234 -20.97 -5.65 -1.26
CA LYS A 234 -19.55 -5.54 -0.92
C LYS A 234 -19.40 -5.35 0.58
N VAL A 235 -18.50 -6.12 1.18
CA VAL A 235 -18.24 -6.06 2.63
C VAL A 235 -16.76 -5.80 2.86
N TYR A 236 -16.41 -5.06 3.90
CA TYR A 236 -15.00 -4.72 4.19
C TYR A 236 -14.53 -5.25 5.55
N LYS A 237 -15.45 -5.45 6.49
CA LYS A 237 -15.19 -5.93 7.86
C LYS A 237 -16.28 -6.92 8.28
N SER A 238 -16.00 -7.72 9.30
CA SER A 238 -17.00 -8.60 9.92
C SER A 238 -16.76 -8.79 11.41
N LEU A 239 -17.82 -9.12 12.15
CA LEU A 239 -17.82 -9.38 13.59
C LEU A 239 -18.56 -10.68 13.89
N ILE A 240 -17.87 -11.62 14.54
CA ILE A 240 -18.46 -12.88 15.01
C ILE A 240 -19.32 -12.56 16.25
N THR A 241 -20.57 -12.98 16.23
CA THR A 241 -21.47 -12.80 17.38
C THR A 241 -21.37 -13.96 18.37
N ASN A 242 -22.05 -13.84 19.51
CA ASN A 242 -22.26 -14.96 20.45
C ASN A 242 -23.61 -15.67 20.23
N VAL A 243 -24.33 -15.33 19.17
CA VAL A 243 -25.64 -15.89 18.82
C VAL A 243 -25.45 -16.98 17.78
N LYS A 244 -26.25 -18.04 17.88
CA LYS A 244 -26.34 -19.09 16.86
C LYS A 244 -27.80 -19.24 16.45
N THR A 245 -28.10 -18.92 15.20
CA THR A 245 -29.43 -19.20 14.64
C THR A 245 -29.58 -20.66 14.18
N ASP A 246 -30.83 -21.12 14.04
CA ASP A 246 -31.17 -22.43 13.45
C ASP A 246 -31.35 -22.37 11.92
N LYS A 247 -31.22 -21.17 11.31
CA LYS A 247 -31.28 -21.01 9.85
C LYS A 247 -30.08 -21.68 9.19
N LYS A 248 -30.27 -22.09 7.93
CA LYS A 248 -29.20 -22.68 7.11
C LYS A 248 -28.04 -21.69 6.91
N ALA A 249 -26.80 -22.17 6.99
CA ALA A 249 -25.60 -21.38 6.71
C ALA A 249 -25.69 -20.64 5.36
N GLY A 250 -25.26 -19.38 5.35
CA GLY A 250 -25.37 -18.45 4.24
C GLY A 250 -26.71 -17.69 4.14
N THR A 251 -27.68 -17.97 5.03
CA THR A 251 -28.96 -17.24 5.04
C THR A 251 -28.77 -15.85 5.66
N ILE A 252 -29.29 -14.80 5.02
CA ILE A 252 -29.36 -13.46 5.61
C ILE A 252 -30.42 -13.46 6.73
N ILE A 253 -29.99 -13.12 7.94
CA ILE A 253 -30.80 -13.07 9.15
C ILE A 253 -31.49 -11.72 9.27
N SER A 254 -30.73 -10.64 9.09
CA SER A 254 -31.18 -9.25 9.16
C SER A 254 -30.28 -8.36 8.29
N GLU A 255 -30.80 -7.19 7.95
CA GLU A 255 -30.12 -6.18 7.14
C GLU A 255 -30.51 -4.78 7.61
N THR A 256 -29.52 -3.89 7.76
CA THR A 256 -29.69 -2.45 7.99
C THR A 256 -29.01 -1.67 6.86
N ASP A 257 -28.96 -0.34 6.95
CA ASP A 257 -28.20 0.47 5.99
C ASP A 257 -26.69 0.16 6.01
N PHE A 258 -26.13 -0.22 7.17
CA PHE A 258 -24.69 -0.35 7.40
C PHE A 258 -24.18 -1.80 7.44
N GLU A 259 -25.07 -2.76 7.73
CA GLU A 259 -24.65 -4.12 8.04
C GLU A 259 -25.64 -5.20 7.57
N LEU A 260 -25.10 -6.40 7.39
CA LEU A 260 -25.84 -7.65 7.14
C LEU A 260 -25.48 -8.65 8.23
N CYS A 261 -26.46 -9.34 8.79
CA CYS A 261 -26.19 -10.50 9.64
C CYS A 261 -26.47 -11.77 8.84
N ILE A 262 -25.54 -12.73 8.82
CA ILE A 262 -25.71 -14.02 8.15
C ILE A 262 -25.58 -15.20 9.12
N ALA A 263 -26.35 -16.25 8.86
CA ALA A 263 -26.20 -17.54 9.54
C ALA A 263 -24.93 -18.24 9.04
N THR A 264 -24.20 -18.90 9.94
CA THR A 264 -23.03 -19.73 9.61
C THR A 264 -23.20 -21.14 10.17
N ILE A 265 -22.18 -21.99 10.13
CA ILE A 265 -22.22 -23.34 10.74
C ILE A 265 -22.30 -23.27 12.28
N ASP A 266 -21.68 -22.25 12.89
CA ASP A 266 -21.57 -22.09 14.33
C ASP A 266 -22.23 -20.79 14.82
N TYR A 267 -21.57 -19.64 14.73
CA TYR A 267 -22.10 -18.36 15.24
C TYR A 267 -22.55 -17.46 14.09
N ASP A 268 -23.55 -16.63 14.33
CA ASP A 268 -23.99 -15.64 13.35
C ASP A 268 -22.87 -14.61 13.13
N LEU A 269 -22.75 -14.12 11.90
CA LEU A 269 -21.69 -13.22 11.49
C LEU A 269 -22.28 -11.90 10.98
N ILE A 270 -21.92 -10.80 11.64
CA ILE A 270 -22.21 -9.45 11.17
C ILE A 270 -21.17 -9.07 10.11
N LEU A 271 -21.64 -8.50 9.01
CA LEU A 271 -20.86 -8.04 7.87
C LEU A 271 -21.09 -6.55 7.68
N TYR A 272 -20.02 -5.76 7.72
CA TYR A 272 -20.11 -4.32 7.49
C TYR A 272 -20.03 -4.01 6.00
N LYS A 273 -21.03 -3.30 5.49
CA LYS A 273 -21.18 -2.96 4.07
C LYS A 273 -20.16 -1.89 3.66
N ASP A 274 -19.63 -1.99 2.45
CA ASP A 274 -18.82 -0.92 1.86
C ASP A 274 -19.72 0.25 1.44
N LEU A 275 -19.65 1.36 2.18
CA LEU A 275 -20.43 2.58 1.96
C LEU A 275 -19.56 3.79 1.61
N ARG A 276 -18.32 3.56 1.17
CA ARG A 276 -17.36 4.62 0.85
C ARG A 276 -17.89 5.64 -0.16
N ASP A 277 -18.63 5.19 -1.17
CA ASP A 277 -19.18 6.09 -2.18
C ASP A 277 -20.17 7.10 -1.55
N VAL A 278 -20.96 6.66 -0.57
CA VAL A 278 -21.89 7.52 0.18
C VAL A 278 -21.13 8.48 1.10
N LEU A 279 -20.10 7.98 1.80
CA LEU A 279 -19.22 8.80 2.64
C LEU A 279 -18.45 9.87 1.83
N PHE A 280 -17.98 9.51 0.64
CA PHE A 280 -17.28 10.44 -0.24
C PHE A 280 -18.25 11.47 -0.84
N ALA A 281 -19.49 11.08 -1.15
CA ALA A 281 -20.52 12.01 -1.55
C ALA A 281 -20.87 13.01 -0.43
N SER A 282 -20.97 12.57 0.83
CA SER A 282 -21.22 13.49 1.94
C SER A 282 -20.12 14.53 2.11
N ALA A 283 -18.86 14.12 1.99
CA ALA A 283 -17.72 15.05 2.02
C ALA A 283 -17.71 16.02 0.82
N LYS A 284 -18.07 15.52 -0.36
CA LYS A 284 -18.16 16.34 -1.58
C LYS A 284 -19.27 17.40 -1.47
N ASP A 285 -20.40 17.05 -0.88
CA ASP A 285 -21.56 17.94 -0.76
C ASP A 285 -21.48 18.82 0.50
N GLY A 286 -20.67 18.43 1.49
CA GLY A 286 -20.55 19.08 2.79
C GLY A 286 -21.67 18.68 3.76
N ASN A 287 -22.26 17.50 3.57
CA ASN A 287 -23.37 17.01 4.39
C ASN A 287 -22.86 16.41 5.70
N ILE A 288 -22.81 17.24 6.75
CA ILE A 288 -22.31 16.86 8.07
C ILE A 288 -23.24 15.88 8.79
N GLU A 289 -24.54 15.92 8.53
CA GLU A 289 -25.51 15.01 9.15
C GLU A 289 -25.27 13.57 8.71
N VAL A 290 -24.96 13.35 7.42
CA VAL A 290 -24.55 12.04 6.91
C VAL A 290 -23.24 11.60 7.57
N LEU A 291 -22.25 12.49 7.72
CA LEU A 291 -21.01 12.14 8.44
C LEU A 291 -21.30 11.72 9.89
N HIS A 292 -22.18 12.44 10.60
CA HIS A 292 -22.58 12.08 11.95
C HIS A 292 -23.21 10.70 12.01
N LYS A 293 -24.11 10.35 11.07
CA LYS A 293 -24.68 8.99 10.98
C LYS A 293 -23.59 7.92 10.84
N PHE A 294 -22.59 8.16 9.98
CA PHE A 294 -21.47 7.23 9.82
C PHE A 294 -20.66 7.05 11.10
N ILE A 295 -20.46 8.12 11.87
CA ILE A 295 -19.75 8.08 13.15
C ILE A 295 -20.58 7.34 14.21
N GLU A 296 -21.89 7.60 14.27
CA GLU A 296 -22.81 6.94 15.22
C GLU A 296 -22.86 5.42 15.01
N GLU A 297 -22.75 4.98 13.75
CA GLU A 297 -22.75 3.56 13.35
C GLU A 297 -21.35 2.92 13.38
N ASP A 298 -20.36 3.57 13.99
CA ASP A 298 -18.95 3.11 14.09
C ASP A 298 -18.33 2.71 12.74
N TYR A 299 -18.75 3.39 11.65
CA TYR A 299 -18.17 3.18 10.34
C TYR A 299 -16.77 3.80 10.27
N ASP A 300 -15.81 3.09 9.68
CA ASP A 300 -14.46 3.64 9.48
C ASP A 300 -14.49 4.81 8.48
N ILE A 301 -14.36 6.03 8.98
CA ILE A 301 -14.35 7.24 8.15
C ILE A 301 -12.99 7.52 7.48
N HIS A 302 -11.92 6.81 7.83
CA HIS A 302 -10.56 6.98 7.28
C HIS A 302 -10.33 6.28 5.93
N GLN A 303 -11.40 5.78 5.32
CA GLN A 303 -11.38 5.14 4.03
C GLN A 303 -10.89 6.07 2.92
N ARG A 304 -10.21 5.50 1.92
CA ARG A 304 -9.59 6.25 0.82
C ARG A 304 -10.10 5.81 -0.55
N SER A 305 -10.17 6.76 -1.49
CA SER A 305 -10.47 6.50 -2.90
C SER A 305 -9.32 5.75 -3.60
N LYS A 306 -9.53 5.35 -4.85
CA LYS A 306 -8.49 4.71 -5.68
C LYS A 306 -7.30 5.65 -5.97
N GLU A 307 -7.54 6.95 -5.94
CA GLU A 307 -6.54 8.02 -6.07
C GLU A 307 -5.90 8.38 -4.73
N GLY A 308 -6.33 7.75 -3.63
CA GLY A 308 -5.85 7.99 -2.28
C GLY A 308 -6.47 9.24 -1.64
N TRP A 309 -7.63 9.70 -2.11
CA TRP A 309 -8.30 10.84 -1.49
C TRP A 309 -9.08 10.35 -0.26
N ASP A 310 -8.93 11.06 0.86
CA ASP A 310 -9.80 10.88 2.01
C ASP A 310 -10.91 11.95 2.00
N ILE A 311 -11.81 11.86 2.98
CA ILE A 311 -12.93 12.81 3.11
C ILE A 311 -12.48 14.26 3.37
N ALA A 312 -11.32 14.48 4.00
CA ALA A 312 -10.78 15.82 4.21
C ALA A 312 -10.30 16.46 2.89
N MET A 313 -9.58 15.70 2.05
CA MET A 313 -9.17 16.15 0.71
C MET A 313 -10.36 16.40 -0.20
N ILE A 314 -11.36 15.53 -0.16
CA ILE A 314 -12.60 15.71 -0.94
C ILE A 314 -13.31 16.98 -0.50
N ALA A 315 -13.50 17.20 0.81
CA ALA A 315 -14.11 18.41 1.34
C ALA A 315 -13.32 19.68 0.97
N ALA A 316 -12.00 19.65 1.12
CA ALA A 316 -11.10 20.75 0.77
C ALA A 316 -11.19 21.15 -0.71
N TYR A 317 -11.11 20.16 -1.61
CA TYR A 317 -11.18 20.41 -3.06
C TYR A 317 -12.53 20.99 -3.51
N ASN A 318 -13.61 20.68 -2.78
CA ASN A 318 -14.97 21.17 -3.06
C ASN A 318 -15.37 22.39 -2.22
N GLY A 319 -14.43 23.00 -1.49
CA GLY A 319 -14.68 24.20 -0.69
C GLY A 319 -15.65 23.98 0.49
N LYS A 320 -15.76 22.75 1.00
CA LYS A 320 -16.67 22.38 2.11
C LYS A 320 -16.01 22.63 3.47
N TYR A 321 -15.73 23.90 3.75
CA TYR A 321 -14.93 24.31 4.90
C TYR A 321 -15.53 23.95 6.26
N THR A 322 -16.85 24.06 6.46
CA THR A 322 -17.48 23.63 7.72
C THR A 322 -17.32 22.13 7.98
N TYR A 323 -17.44 21.31 6.93
CA TYR A 323 -17.22 19.86 7.02
C TYR A 323 -15.76 19.56 7.36
N LEU A 324 -14.84 20.24 6.68
CA LEU A 324 -13.40 20.10 6.93
C LEU A 324 -13.00 20.56 8.34
N GLU A 325 -13.51 21.71 8.80
CA GLU A 325 -13.25 22.24 10.15
C GLU A 325 -13.73 21.27 11.22
N TYR A 326 -14.88 20.62 11.04
CA TYR A 326 -15.33 19.56 11.94
C TYR A 326 -14.33 18.40 12.01
N LEU A 327 -13.86 17.91 10.85
CA LEU A 327 -12.86 16.84 10.82
C LEU A 327 -11.58 17.24 11.56
N LEU A 328 -11.06 18.44 11.28
CA LEU A 328 -9.78 18.90 11.84
C LEU A 328 -9.88 19.18 13.35
N ASN A 329 -10.94 19.85 13.79
CA ASN A 329 -11.07 20.32 15.17
C ASN A 329 -11.70 19.28 16.10
N GLU A 330 -12.77 18.63 15.66
CA GLU A 330 -13.56 17.72 16.51
C GLU A 330 -13.11 16.26 16.38
N LYS A 331 -12.49 15.89 15.26
CA LYS A 331 -11.99 14.52 15.02
C LYS A 331 -10.47 14.43 15.00
N GLY A 332 -9.76 15.54 15.15
CA GLY A 332 -8.29 15.56 15.18
C GLY A 332 -7.66 15.03 13.90
N TRP A 333 -8.30 15.25 12.75
CA TRP A 333 -7.82 14.73 11.47
C TRP A 333 -6.42 15.24 11.16
N ASP A 334 -5.53 14.34 10.70
CA ASP A 334 -4.16 14.71 10.37
C ASP A 334 -4.14 15.67 9.18
N ILE A 335 -3.51 16.83 9.37
CA ILE A 335 -3.39 17.87 8.35
C ILE A 335 -2.37 17.49 7.25
N ASN A 336 -1.49 16.52 7.54
CA ASN A 336 -0.39 16.11 6.67
C ASN A 336 -0.74 14.92 5.77
N VAL A 337 -2.03 14.57 5.70
CA VAL A 337 -2.52 13.54 4.78
C VAL A 337 -2.11 13.84 3.35
N VAL A 338 -1.69 12.81 2.63
CA VAL A 338 -1.29 12.88 1.21
C VAL A 338 -1.96 11.80 0.37
N ASN A 339 -2.40 12.16 -0.84
CA ASN A 339 -2.96 11.19 -1.77
C ASN A 339 -1.87 10.24 -2.32
N ASN A 340 -2.21 9.39 -3.29
CA ASN A 340 -1.27 8.45 -3.91
C ASN A 340 -0.10 9.11 -4.65
N ASN A 341 -0.21 10.41 -4.98
CA ASN A 341 0.84 11.20 -5.62
C ASN A 341 1.63 12.05 -4.62
N GLY A 342 1.36 11.97 -3.32
CA GLY A 342 1.99 12.84 -2.33
C GLY A 342 1.35 14.24 -2.27
N THR A 343 0.25 14.49 -2.99
CA THR A 343 -0.45 15.78 -2.96
C THR A 343 -1.08 15.99 -1.59
N THR A 344 -0.72 17.08 -0.93
CA THR A 344 -1.14 17.39 0.45
C THR A 344 -2.53 18.00 0.52
N LEU A 345 -3.17 17.92 1.69
CA LEU A 345 -4.42 18.65 1.98
C LEU A 345 -4.31 20.16 1.67
N LEU A 346 -3.17 20.78 2.00
CA LEU A 346 -2.89 22.18 1.70
C LEU A 346 -2.93 22.49 0.19
N MET A 347 -2.41 21.59 -0.66
CA MET A 347 -2.44 21.78 -2.12
C MET A 347 -3.88 21.76 -2.67
N TYR A 348 -4.77 20.95 -2.07
CA TYR A 348 -6.20 20.94 -2.42
C TYR A 348 -6.91 22.21 -2.00
N LEU A 349 -6.66 22.69 -0.77
CA LEU A 349 -7.17 23.98 -0.29
C LEU A 349 -6.69 25.15 -1.14
N MET A 350 -5.42 25.13 -1.53
CA MET A 350 -4.86 26.13 -2.44
C MET A 350 -5.56 26.10 -3.80
N THR A 351 -5.79 24.90 -4.34
CA THR A 351 -6.47 24.74 -5.63
C THR A 351 -7.88 25.34 -5.57
N ASP A 352 -8.69 24.99 -4.57
CA ASP A 352 -10.02 25.58 -4.39
C ASP A 352 -9.96 27.12 -4.22
N ALA A 353 -9.04 27.64 -3.41
CA ALA A 353 -8.87 29.08 -3.25
C ALA A 353 -8.47 29.78 -4.56
N ALA A 354 -7.65 29.14 -5.38
CA ALA A 354 -7.20 29.66 -6.66
C ALA A 354 -8.31 29.65 -7.72
N THR A 355 -9.17 28.62 -7.73
CA THR A 355 -10.25 28.45 -8.72
C THR A 355 -11.54 29.17 -8.33
N ASN A 356 -11.90 29.16 -7.05
CA ASN A 356 -13.19 29.65 -6.53
C ASN A 356 -13.05 30.92 -5.68
N ASN A 357 -11.85 31.51 -5.59
CA ASN A 357 -11.57 32.76 -4.87
C ASN A 357 -11.83 32.67 -3.34
N HIS A 358 -11.77 31.47 -2.76
CA HIS A 358 -11.87 31.20 -1.31
C HIS A 358 -10.56 31.52 -0.53
N ILE A 359 -9.97 32.69 -0.79
CA ILE A 359 -8.64 33.08 -0.27
C ILE A 359 -8.63 33.23 1.26
N LEU A 360 -9.74 33.70 1.84
CA LEU A 360 -9.84 33.86 3.29
C LEU A 360 -9.80 32.50 4.01
N SER A 361 -10.45 31.49 3.47
CA SER A 361 -10.45 30.13 4.04
C SER A 361 -9.05 29.52 4.02
N LEU A 362 -8.32 29.65 2.90
CA LEU A 362 -6.92 29.24 2.80
C LEU A 362 -6.04 29.97 3.83
N LYS A 363 -6.21 31.29 3.97
CA LYS A 363 -5.48 32.08 4.97
C LYS A 363 -5.76 31.58 6.39
N ASN A 364 -7.03 31.40 6.74
CA ASN A 364 -7.44 30.94 8.06
C ASN A 364 -6.86 29.55 8.37
N PHE A 365 -6.87 28.64 7.38
CA PHE A 365 -6.25 27.33 7.53
C PHE A 365 -4.73 27.43 7.81
N ILE A 366 -3.99 28.23 7.03
CA ILE A 366 -2.54 28.40 7.23
C ILE A 366 -2.25 29.02 8.61
N ASP A 367 -2.99 30.05 9.00
CA ASP A 367 -2.80 30.72 10.30
C ASP A 367 -3.09 29.79 11.48
N THR A 368 -4.12 28.96 11.37
CA THR A 368 -4.59 28.08 12.44
C THR A 368 -3.72 26.84 12.58
N TYR A 369 -3.53 26.10 11.48
CA TYR A 369 -2.94 24.76 11.52
C TYR A 369 -1.45 24.73 11.18
N LYS A 370 -0.89 25.83 10.64
CA LYS A 370 0.55 25.97 10.31
C LYS A 370 1.09 24.77 9.51
N PRO A 371 0.48 24.42 8.36
CA PRO A 371 0.91 23.28 7.55
C PRO A 371 2.31 23.50 6.95
N ILE A 372 2.96 22.40 6.56
CA ILE A 372 4.28 22.45 5.91
C ILE A 372 4.14 22.97 4.47
N LEU A 373 4.46 24.24 4.23
CA LEU A 373 4.26 24.89 2.93
C LEU A 373 5.15 24.29 1.82
N HIS A 374 6.38 23.89 2.15
CA HIS A 374 7.35 23.34 1.19
C HIS A 374 7.33 21.82 1.09
N GLN A 375 6.31 21.16 1.64
CA GLN A 375 6.16 19.73 1.43
C GLN A 375 5.93 19.48 -0.06
N LYS A 376 6.82 18.68 -0.64
CA LYS A 376 6.75 18.29 -2.05
C LYS A 376 5.93 17.03 -2.19
N ASP A 377 5.15 17.00 -3.26
CA ASP A 377 4.54 15.77 -3.75
C ASP A 377 5.61 14.83 -4.32
N TYR A 378 5.20 13.64 -4.77
CA TYR A 378 6.13 12.66 -5.33
C TYR A 378 6.71 13.06 -6.68
N TYR A 379 6.24 14.15 -7.29
CA TYR A 379 6.77 14.75 -8.52
C TYR A 379 7.71 15.94 -8.24
N GLY A 380 7.96 16.26 -6.96
CA GLY A 380 8.86 17.33 -6.54
C GLY A 380 8.23 18.72 -6.51
N ASN A 381 6.90 18.83 -6.63
CA ASN A 381 6.15 20.09 -6.64
C ASN A 381 5.56 20.39 -5.27
N ASP A 382 5.67 21.64 -4.82
CA ASP A 382 5.06 22.13 -3.58
C ASP A 382 3.81 23.00 -3.86
N VAL A 383 3.20 23.54 -2.79
CA VAL A 383 2.01 24.39 -2.91
C VAL A 383 2.25 25.64 -3.78
N PHE A 384 3.48 26.17 -3.81
CA PHE A 384 3.82 27.37 -4.57
C PHE A 384 3.87 27.09 -6.07
N TYR A 385 4.45 25.95 -6.47
CA TYR A 385 4.42 25.50 -7.86
C TYR A 385 2.99 25.48 -8.41
N TYR A 386 2.07 24.89 -7.65
CA TYR A 386 0.67 24.80 -8.08
C TYR A 386 -0.04 26.16 -8.08
N ALA A 387 0.23 27.03 -7.11
CA ALA A 387 -0.33 28.39 -7.11
C ALA A 387 0.07 29.19 -8.36
N GLU A 388 1.33 29.10 -8.78
CA GLU A 388 1.82 29.70 -10.03
C GLU A 388 1.16 29.05 -11.26
N LYS A 389 0.97 27.73 -11.26
CA LYS A 389 0.28 27.00 -12.34
C LYS A 389 -1.15 27.48 -12.56
N TYR A 390 -1.89 27.78 -11.49
CA TYR A 390 -3.26 28.32 -11.58
C TYR A 390 -3.31 29.83 -11.89
N LYS A 391 -2.16 30.53 -11.94
CA LYS A 391 -2.05 31.96 -12.29
C LYS A 391 -2.92 32.89 -11.43
N ASN A 392 -3.15 32.53 -10.16
CA ASN A 392 -3.93 33.37 -9.24
C ASN A 392 -3.00 34.26 -8.38
N GLU A 393 -2.84 35.52 -8.77
CA GLU A 393 -1.95 36.48 -8.10
C GLU A 393 -2.26 36.69 -6.62
N LYS A 394 -3.54 36.62 -6.22
CA LYS A 394 -3.93 36.84 -4.83
C LYS A 394 -3.47 35.68 -3.93
N VAL A 395 -3.61 34.44 -4.42
CA VAL A 395 -3.12 33.25 -3.70
C VAL A 395 -1.60 33.25 -3.64
N ILE A 396 -0.91 33.55 -4.74
CA ILE A 396 0.56 33.68 -4.77
C ILE A 396 1.02 34.74 -3.76
N LYS A 397 0.39 35.92 -3.76
CA LYS A 397 0.70 37.00 -2.83
C LYS A 397 0.41 36.62 -1.37
N LEU A 398 -0.65 35.84 -1.12
CA LEU A 398 -0.93 35.31 0.22
C LEU A 398 0.18 34.36 0.67
N LEU A 399 0.49 33.31 -0.11
CA LEU A 399 1.50 32.31 0.24
C LEU A 399 2.88 32.94 0.46
N LYS A 400 3.27 33.92 -0.38
CA LYS A 400 4.55 34.65 -0.23
C LYS A 400 4.69 35.39 1.09
N LYS A 401 3.59 35.73 1.79
CA LYS A 401 3.66 36.37 3.13
C LYS A 401 4.19 35.42 4.21
N TYR A 402 4.08 34.12 4.00
CA TYR A 402 4.50 33.08 4.95
C TYR A 402 5.89 32.51 4.65
N LEU A 403 6.61 33.05 3.66
CA LEU A 403 8.01 32.70 3.35
C LEU A 403 9.03 33.41 4.26
N LYS A 404 8.59 34.01 5.38
CA LYS A 404 9.43 34.81 6.26
C LYS A 404 10.10 33.98 7.35
#